data_AF-A0A816HH94-F1
#
_entry.id   AF-A0A816HH94-F1
#
_cell.length_a   1.000
_cell.length_b   1.000
_cell.length_c   1.000
_cell.angle_alpha   90.00
_cell.angle_beta   90.00
_cell.angle_gamma   90.00
#
_symmetry.space_group_name_H-M   'P 1'
#
loop_
_entity.id
_entity.type
_entity.pdbx_description
1 polymer ?
#
loop_
_entity_poly.entity_id
_entity_poly.type
_entity_poly.pdbx_seq_one_letter_code
_entity_poly.pdbx_strand_id
1 'polypeptide(L)'
;DCDSRYLLAMKATPDSFAHFVFDDHPDLFSIDLPATWSWFFMQHEVLFVCMQDATHISTKLRNRLLSTTTALLFGDQLINIDPLLYLIDNVSKFDHGFVCSDINPKDRQNYGSAEEISNDNVLKLLEQVPNSIDIYIYLQ
;
A
#
# COMPACT_ATOMS: atom_id res chain seq x y z
N ASP A 1 -17.29 -3.22 3.05
CA ASP A 1 -16.63 -2.74 1.81
C ASP A 1 -16.55 -1.24 1.60
N CYS A 2 -17.14 -0.38 2.45
CA CYS A 2 -16.74 1.03 2.53
C CYS A 2 -16.21 1.30 3.95
N ASP A 3 -14.92 1.09 4.16
CA ASP A 3 -14.23 1.52 5.39
C ASP A 3 -14.39 3.05 5.53
N SER A 4 -14.65 3.52 6.74
CA SER A 4 -14.85 4.95 7.03
C SER A 4 -13.64 5.79 6.62
N ARG A 5 -12.45 5.19 6.54
CA ARG A 5 -11.23 5.80 6.00
C ARG A 5 -11.31 6.09 4.50
N TYR A 6 -11.97 5.22 3.73
CA TYR A 6 -12.25 5.49 2.30
C TYR A 6 -13.22 6.65 2.12
N LEU A 7 -14.28 6.69 2.94
CA LEU A 7 -15.19 7.83 2.94
C LEU A 7 -14.52 9.13 3.39
N LEU A 8 -13.52 9.07 4.28
CA LEU A 8 -12.70 10.21 4.68
C LEU A 8 -11.70 10.64 3.60
N ALA A 9 -11.11 9.71 2.85
CA ALA A 9 -10.26 10.02 1.70
C ALA A 9 -11.06 10.61 0.53
N MET A 10 -12.30 10.15 0.33
CA MET A 10 -13.25 10.74 -0.61
C MET A 10 -13.84 12.07 -0.11
N LYS A 11 -13.81 12.32 1.21
CA LYS A 11 -13.95 13.66 1.82
C LYS A 11 -12.66 14.48 1.64
N ALA A 12 -11.99 14.36 0.51
CA ALA A 12 -11.17 15.45 -0.02
C ALA A 12 -12.14 16.59 -0.37
N THR A 13 -12.58 17.28 0.69
CA THR A 13 -13.27 18.55 0.60
C THR A 13 -12.42 19.51 -0.22
N PRO A 14 -13.03 20.37 -1.05
CA PRO A 14 -12.31 21.41 -1.79
C PRO A 14 -11.40 22.29 -0.93
N ASP A 15 -11.61 22.33 0.39
CA ASP A 15 -10.81 23.12 1.33
C ASP A 15 -9.52 22.43 1.83
N SER A 16 -9.32 21.14 1.57
CA SER A 16 -8.16 20.38 2.11
C SER A 16 -7.06 20.14 1.09
N PHE A 17 -7.42 20.04 -0.19
CA PHE A 17 -6.49 19.90 -1.30
C PHE A 17 -6.54 21.15 -2.15
N ALA A 18 -6.17 22.30 -1.57
CA ALA A 18 -6.10 23.60 -2.24
C ALA A 18 -7.42 24.09 -2.88
N HIS A 19 -7.61 25.41 -2.91
CA HIS A 19 -8.65 26.01 -3.74
C HIS A 19 -8.29 25.81 -5.22
N PHE A 20 -8.53 24.62 -5.77
CA PHE A 20 -8.46 24.40 -7.20
C PHE A 20 -9.72 24.99 -7.82
N VAL A 21 -9.52 25.97 -8.69
CA VAL A 21 -10.52 26.36 -9.68
C VAL A 21 -10.59 25.20 -10.65
N PHE A 22 -11.68 24.43 -10.62
CA PHE A 22 -11.90 23.24 -11.45
C PHE A 22 -12.23 23.60 -12.91
N ASP A 23 -12.43 24.89 -13.20
CA ASP A 23 -12.70 25.39 -14.54
C ASP A 23 -11.54 24.98 -15.47
N ASP A 24 -11.85 24.15 -16.47
CA ASP A 24 -11.00 23.67 -17.57
C ASP A 24 -10.13 22.41 -17.34
N HIS A 25 -10.28 21.64 -16.26
CA HIS A 25 -9.55 20.35 -16.16
C HIS A 25 -10.13 19.31 -17.14
N PRO A 26 -9.31 18.59 -17.94
CA PRO A 26 -9.80 17.61 -18.93
C PRO A 26 -10.59 16.44 -18.34
N ASP A 27 -10.37 16.14 -17.05
CA ASP A 27 -11.07 15.08 -16.29
C ASP A 27 -12.25 15.60 -15.45
N LEU A 28 -12.72 16.82 -15.72
CA LEU A 28 -13.93 17.35 -15.10
C LEU A 28 -15.14 16.55 -15.60
N PHE A 29 -15.92 16.01 -14.66
CA PHE A 29 -17.09 15.21 -14.96
C PHE A 29 -18.34 15.84 -14.33
N SER A 30 -19.34 16.09 -15.16
CA SER A 30 -20.64 16.61 -14.73
C SER A 30 -21.63 15.47 -14.54
N ILE A 31 -22.29 15.43 -13.38
CA ILE A 31 -23.29 14.43 -13.02
C ILE A 31 -24.63 15.11 -12.81
N ASP A 32 -25.62 14.75 -13.62
CA ASP A 32 -27.00 15.19 -13.42
C ASP A 32 -27.64 14.44 -12.25
N LEU A 33 -27.59 15.05 -11.06
CA LEU A 33 -28.21 14.52 -9.85
C LEU A 33 -29.70 14.89 -9.81
N PRO A 34 -30.61 13.92 -9.59
CA PRO A 34 -32.02 14.24 -9.39
C PRO A 34 -32.21 15.15 -8.17
N ALA A 35 -32.99 16.22 -8.32
CA ALA A 35 -33.27 17.16 -7.22
C ALA A 35 -33.96 16.49 -6.00
N THR A 36 -34.53 15.30 -6.19
CA THR A 36 -35.14 14.49 -5.12
C THR A 36 -34.12 13.75 -4.25
N TRP A 37 -32.85 13.73 -4.62
CA TRP A 37 -31.78 13.03 -3.90
C TRP A 37 -31.10 13.95 -2.89
N SER A 38 -31.90 14.60 -2.03
CA SER A 38 -31.40 15.49 -0.98
C SER A 38 -30.52 14.79 0.07
N TRP A 39 -30.50 13.46 0.07
CA TRP A 39 -29.66 12.61 0.92
C TRP A 39 -28.31 12.27 0.29
N PHE A 40 -28.14 12.50 -1.02
CA PHE A 40 -26.92 12.16 -1.74
C PHE A 40 -25.97 13.36 -1.78
N PHE A 41 -24.84 13.24 -1.10
CA PHE A 41 -23.87 14.33 -0.94
C PHE A 41 -22.77 14.23 -2.00
N MET A 42 -23.02 14.82 -3.16
CA MET A 42 -22.06 14.94 -4.27
C MET A 42 -22.31 16.26 -5.01
N GLN A 43 -21.25 16.93 -5.45
CA GLN A 43 -21.37 18.14 -6.26
C GLN A 43 -21.71 17.78 -7.72
N HIS A 44 -22.35 18.70 -8.44
CA HIS A 44 -22.72 18.48 -9.86
C HIS A 44 -21.47 18.33 -10.73
N GLU A 45 -20.42 19.06 -10.40
CA GLU A 45 -19.11 18.97 -11.04
C GLU A 45 -18.11 18.34 -10.06
N VAL A 46 -17.49 17.26 -10.49
CA VAL A 46 -16.48 16.55 -9.72
C VAL A 46 -15.29 16.22 -10.59
N LEU A 47 -14.10 16.28 -10.00
CA LEU A 47 -12.91 15.76 -10.65
C LEU A 47 -12.94 14.23 -10.57
N PHE A 48 -12.93 13.57 -11.72
CA PHE A 48 -12.89 12.11 -11.77
C PHE A 48 -11.44 11.62 -11.64
N VAL A 49 -11.04 11.23 -10.42
CA VAL A 49 -9.72 10.66 -10.16
C VAL A 49 -9.83 9.16 -9.94
N CYS A 50 -9.27 8.37 -10.84
CA CYS A 50 -9.11 6.93 -10.62
C CYS A 50 -7.97 6.69 -9.63
N MET A 51 -8.30 6.24 -8.43
CA MET A 51 -7.32 5.79 -7.44
C MET A 51 -7.42 4.27 -7.24
N GLN A 52 -6.28 3.62 -7.01
CA GLN A 52 -6.25 2.24 -6.57
C GLN A 52 -6.19 2.17 -5.04
N ASP A 53 -6.77 1.11 -4.49
CA ASP A 53 -6.69 0.77 -3.08
C ASP A 53 -5.22 0.50 -2.68
N ALA A 54 -4.67 1.38 -1.83
CA ALA A 54 -3.30 1.26 -1.34
C ALA A 54 -3.08 -0.01 -0.50
N THR A 55 -4.05 -0.40 0.33
CA THR A 55 -4.03 -1.65 1.11
C THR A 55 -3.94 -2.87 0.18
N HIS A 56 -4.69 -2.86 -0.91
CA HIS A 56 -4.64 -3.92 -1.91
C HIS A 56 -3.31 -3.94 -2.67
N ILE A 57 -2.73 -2.76 -2.98
CA ILE A 57 -1.39 -2.67 -3.57
C ILE A 57 -0.35 -3.29 -2.63
N SER A 58 -0.31 -2.89 -1.35
CA SER A 58 0.68 -3.39 -0.38
C SER A 58 0.58 -4.90 -0.19
N THR A 59 -0.63 -5.44 -0.06
CA THR A 59 -0.82 -6.90 0.06
C THR A 59 -0.41 -7.63 -1.23
N LYS A 60 -0.63 -7.04 -2.41
CA LYS A 60 -0.19 -7.60 -3.69
C LYS A 60 1.34 -7.62 -3.81
N LEU A 61 2.02 -6.56 -3.37
CA LEU A 61 3.48 -6.49 -3.33
C LEU A 61 4.07 -7.54 -2.38
N ARG A 62 3.52 -7.69 -1.17
CA ARG A 62 3.90 -8.76 -0.24
C ARG A 62 3.69 -10.14 -0.87
N ASN A 63 2.52 -10.40 -1.44
CA ASN A 63 2.22 -11.69 -2.07
C ASN A 63 3.15 -11.99 -3.25
N ARG A 64 3.60 -10.95 -3.97
CA ARG A 64 4.57 -11.09 -5.05
C ARG A 64 5.94 -11.48 -4.52
N LEU A 65 6.40 -10.84 -3.44
CA LEU A 65 7.65 -11.16 -2.76
C LEU A 65 7.68 -12.61 -2.24
N LEU A 66 6.55 -13.08 -1.71
CA LEU A 66 6.42 -14.45 -1.17
C LEU A 66 6.09 -15.51 -2.23
N SER A 67 5.95 -15.14 -3.50
CA SER A 67 5.53 -16.07 -4.55
C SER A 67 6.67 -16.98 -4.98
N THR A 68 6.44 -18.30 -4.93
CA THR A 68 7.38 -19.29 -5.51
C THR A 68 7.13 -19.56 -6.99
N THR A 69 6.07 -18.98 -7.56
CA THR A 69 5.65 -19.26 -8.95
C THR A 69 6.49 -18.50 -9.98
N THR A 70 7.05 -17.36 -9.62
CA THR A 70 7.84 -16.54 -10.55
C THR A 70 8.87 -15.75 -9.79
N ALA A 71 10.09 -15.70 -10.32
CA ALA A 71 11.14 -14.84 -9.78
C ALA A 71 10.68 -13.36 -9.77
N LEU A 72 10.94 -12.69 -8.66
CA LEU A 72 10.78 -11.25 -8.54
C LEU A 72 12.14 -10.60 -8.84
N LEU A 73 12.19 -9.84 -9.93
CA LEU A 73 13.42 -9.16 -10.36
C LEU A 73 13.25 -7.65 -10.22
N PHE A 74 14.31 -6.97 -9.80
CA PHE A 74 14.45 -5.53 -9.87
C PHE A 74 15.68 -5.19 -10.73
N GLY A 75 15.43 -4.88 -12.01
CA GLY A 75 16.48 -4.93 -13.02
C GLY A 75 17.00 -6.37 -13.19
N ASP A 76 18.30 -6.55 -13.02
CA ASP A 76 18.97 -7.86 -13.10
C ASP A 76 19.12 -8.55 -11.73
N GLN A 77 18.67 -7.91 -10.64
CA GLN A 77 18.79 -8.44 -9.28
C GLN A 77 17.58 -9.27 -8.89
N LEU A 78 17.82 -10.40 -8.23
CA LEU A 78 16.77 -11.28 -7.72
C LEU A 78 16.39 -10.87 -6.29
N ILE A 79 15.17 -10.40 -6.12
CA ILE A 79 14.61 -10.13 -4.79
C ILE A 79 14.10 -11.46 -4.23
N ASN A 80 14.67 -11.88 -3.12
CA ASN A 80 14.27 -13.07 -2.37
C ASN A 80 14.04 -12.71 -0.90
N ILE A 81 13.37 -13.61 -0.18
CA ILE A 81 12.96 -13.38 1.22
C ILE A 81 14.00 -13.82 2.25
N ASP A 82 15.14 -14.36 1.81
CA ASP A 82 16.13 -14.96 2.70
C ASP A 82 16.66 -13.96 3.74
N PRO A 83 16.86 -12.67 3.43
CA PRO A 83 17.22 -11.68 4.44
C PRO A 83 16.16 -11.51 5.54
N LEU A 84 14.86 -11.58 5.23
CA LEU A 84 13.80 -11.53 6.26
C LEU A 84 13.78 -12.79 7.12
N LEU A 85 14.00 -13.96 6.52
CA LEU A 85 14.16 -15.21 7.25
C LEU A 85 15.37 -15.17 8.18
N TYR A 86 16.48 -14.61 7.71
CA TYR A 86 17.68 -14.40 8.53
C TYR A 86 17.38 -13.51 9.75
N LEU A 87 16.63 -12.42 9.58
CA LEU A 87 16.24 -11.56 10.70
C LEU A 87 15.40 -12.31 11.74
N ILE A 88 14.41 -13.09 11.30
CA ILE A 88 13.59 -13.93 12.20
C ILE A 88 14.45 -14.90 13.01
N ASP A 89 15.44 -15.53 12.37
CA ASP A 89 16.22 -16.60 12.99
C ASP A 89 17.38 -16.09 13.85
N ASN A 90 17.89 -14.88 13.59
CA ASN A 90 19.15 -14.38 14.17
C ASN A 90 19.04 -13.06 14.93
N VAL A 91 17.95 -12.31 14.77
CA VAL A 91 17.72 -11.04 15.45
C VAL A 91 16.59 -11.21 16.46
N SER A 92 16.64 -10.48 17.58
CA SER A 92 15.57 -10.55 18.58
C SER A 92 14.27 -10.01 18.00
N LYS A 93 13.15 -10.70 18.26
CA LYS A 93 11.81 -10.23 17.91
C LYS A 93 11.52 -8.82 18.42
N PHE A 94 12.09 -8.44 19.57
CA PHE A 94 11.91 -7.11 20.12
C PHE A 94 12.52 -6.00 19.27
N ASP A 95 13.50 -6.33 18.43
CA ASP A 95 14.16 -5.37 17.54
C ASP A 95 13.40 -5.26 16.20
N HIS A 96 13.00 -6.39 15.60
CA HIS A 96 12.36 -6.38 14.26
C HIS A 96 10.82 -6.36 14.26
N GLY A 97 10.15 -6.85 15.32
CA GLY A 97 8.69 -6.77 15.48
C GLY A 97 7.87 -7.89 14.82
N PHE A 98 8.25 -8.37 13.64
CA PHE A 98 7.47 -9.36 12.88
C PHE A 98 7.74 -10.83 13.27
N VAL A 99 6.93 -11.78 12.78
CA VAL A 99 7.06 -13.23 13.04
C VAL A 99 6.94 -14.07 11.76
N CYS A 100 7.22 -15.38 11.83
CA CYS A 100 7.13 -16.29 10.69
C CYS A 100 5.77 -16.29 9.98
N SER A 101 4.67 -16.04 10.70
CA SER A 101 3.35 -15.95 10.06
C SER A 101 3.23 -14.74 9.14
N ASP A 102 4.00 -13.67 9.35
CA ASP A 102 3.97 -12.47 8.52
C ASP A 102 4.59 -12.68 7.15
N ILE A 103 5.43 -13.69 6.99
CA ILE A 103 6.00 -14.12 5.70
C ILE A 103 5.36 -15.42 5.19
N ASN A 104 4.20 -15.81 5.73
CA ASN A 104 3.49 -16.99 5.28
C ASN A 104 2.67 -16.69 4.00
N PRO A 105 2.92 -17.37 2.86
CA PRO A 105 2.23 -17.12 1.59
C PRO A 105 0.77 -17.60 1.56
N LYS A 106 0.30 -18.33 2.58
CA LYS A 106 -1.08 -18.83 2.65
C LYS A 106 -2.08 -17.71 2.94
N ASP A 107 -1.70 -16.73 3.75
CA ASP A 107 -2.55 -15.61 4.09
C ASP A 107 -2.30 -14.46 3.11
N ARG A 108 -3.15 -14.37 2.08
CA ARG A 108 -2.98 -13.43 0.96
C ARG A 108 -3.64 -12.07 1.18
N GLN A 109 -4.43 -11.91 2.23
CA GLN A 109 -5.21 -10.70 2.50
C GLN A 109 -4.72 -9.95 3.74
N ASN A 110 -3.61 -10.39 4.33
CA ASN A 110 -3.06 -9.79 5.53
C ASN A 110 -2.24 -8.53 5.23
N TYR A 111 -2.92 -7.39 5.34
CA TYR A 111 -2.29 -6.08 5.24
C TYR A 111 -1.34 -5.80 6.41
N GLY A 112 -1.69 -6.24 7.63
CA GLY A 112 -0.85 -6.05 8.81
C GLY A 112 0.53 -6.67 8.61
N SER A 113 0.59 -7.89 8.06
CA SER A 113 1.87 -8.51 7.73
C SER A 113 2.67 -7.78 6.66
N ALA A 114 2.03 -7.03 5.75
CA ALA A 114 2.73 -6.19 4.78
C ALA A 114 3.31 -4.93 5.44
N GLU A 115 2.59 -4.34 6.40
CA GLU A 115 3.11 -3.22 7.22
C GLU A 115 4.27 -3.69 8.11
N GLU A 116 4.14 -4.82 8.79
CA GLU A 116 5.15 -5.32 9.72
C GLU A 116 6.50 -5.59 9.05
N ILE A 117 6.52 -6.23 7.87
CA ILE A 117 7.79 -6.50 7.17
C ILE A 117 8.41 -5.26 6.53
N SER A 118 7.61 -4.19 6.32
CA SER A 118 8.06 -2.94 5.70
C SER A 118 8.30 -1.84 6.75
N ASN A 119 8.27 -2.18 8.04
CA ASN A 119 8.42 -1.20 9.11
C ASN A 119 9.85 -0.65 9.17
N ASP A 120 10.02 0.57 9.68
CA ASP A 120 11.32 1.25 9.75
C ASP A 120 12.40 0.47 10.49
N ASN A 121 12.03 -0.35 11.49
CA ASN A 121 13.00 -1.13 12.25
C ASN A 121 13.54 -2.29 11.41
N VAL A 122 12.67 -2.98 10.67
CA VAL A 122 13.05 -4.02 9.71
C VAL A 122 13.95 -3.44 8.64
N LEU A 123 13.59 -2.29 8.06
CA LEU A 123 14.40 -1.63 7.03
C LEU A 123 15.81 -1.29 7.56
N LYS A 124 15.93 -0.71 8.75
CA LYS A 124 17.23 -0.42 9.40
C LYS A 124 18.06 -1.67 9.68
N LEU A 125 17.41 -2.78 10.05
CA LEU A 125 18.09 -4.05 10.31
C LEU A 125 18.54 -4.69 8.99
N LEU A 126 17.74 -4.58 7.92
CA LEU A 126 18.12 -5.06 6.60
C LEU A 126 19.38 -4.37 6.09
N GLU A 127 19.58 -3.06 6.31
CA GLU A 127 20.82 -2.36 5.93
C GLU A 127 22.11 -3.00 6.49
N GLN A 128 21.99 -3.75 7.59
CA GLN A 128 23.11 -4.43 8.27
C GLN A 128 23.32 -5.87 7.80
N VAL A 129 22.36 -6.45 7.06
CA VAL A 129 22.43 -7.82 6.54
C VAL A 129 23.18 -7.83 5.20
N PRO A 130 24.19 -8.69 5.01
CA PRO A 130 24.85 -8.83 3.72
C PRO A 130 23.87 -9.24 2.61
N ASN A 131 23.99 -8.63 1.42
CA ASN A 131 23.16 -8.94 0.24
C ASN A 131 21.65 -8.71 0.42
N SER A 132 21.24 -7.78 1.29
CA SER A 132 19.83 -7.43 1.54
C SER A 132 19.35 -6.18 0.78
N ILE A 133 20.24 -5.49 0.05
CA ILE A 133 19.95 -4.18 -0.52
C ILE A 133 18.73 -4.19 -1.45
N ASP A 134 18.56 -5.26 -2.22
CA ASP A 134 17.47 -5.37 -3.20
C ASP A 134 16.10 -5.50 -2.52
N ILE A 135 16.02 -6.28 -1.43
CA ILE A 135 14.79 -6.41 -0.66
C ILE A 135 14.53 -5.15 0.19
N TYR A 136 15.58 -4.49 0.70
CA TYR A 136 15.44 -3.20 1.37
C TYR A 136 14.76 -2.18 0.45
N ILE A 137 15.26 -2.02 -0.79
CA ILE A 137 14.69 -1.09 -1.77
C ILE A 137 13.25 -1.49 -2.12
N TYR A 138 12.95 -2.79 -2.21
CA TYR A 138 11.61 -3.27 -2.53
C TYR A 138 10.58 -2.97 -1.43
N LEU A 139 11.00 -2.93 -0.17
CA LEU A 139 10.12 -2.75 1.00
C LEU A 139 10.00 -1.28 1.46
N GLN A 140 10.81 -0.37 0.89
CA GLN A 140 10.77 1.07 1.16
C GLN A 140 9.66 1.78 0.39
#